data_AF-A0A6G1SBW2-F1
#
_entry.id   AF-A0A6G1SBW2-F1
#
_cell.length_a   1.000
_cell.length_b   1.000
_cell.length_c   1.000
_cell.angle_alpha   90.00
_cell.angle_beta   90.00
_cell.angle_gamma   90.00
#
_symmetry.space_group_name_H-M   'P 1'
#
loop_
_entity.id
_entity.type
_entity.pdbx_description
1 polymer ?
#
loop_
_entity_poly.entity_id
_entity_poly.type
_entity_poly.pdbx_seq_one_letter_code
_entity_poly.pdbx_strand_id
1 'polypeptide(L)'
;VAESKRVEGEEGHDCALILKRTYILKGSASSKDEWGDKFVFNDVDPDDVAEAQSKQKQVHKTNLCIKHSDVDKAFQEAKHRIKFEKPKDLDSLDVGERSLASIGELNLATGLLLTKRFDLSPDEILNALPMIDMSASELHWQDLCPKHVSPMVCMKSRYRTITGHCNNLKHPAWGASKTPYSRYLPPDYADGLSLPRASSSGHPLPSARLITSKVHVDVEEPSHDYSIVFADWGQLLNHDITRVAVGEAPDCCPQLLKGLCMPIPVPEDDPLYSQFDVKCLKFDRSLAAIRPKCLL
;
A
#
# COMPACT_ATOMS: atom_id res chain seq x y z
N VAL A 1 -17.85 5.20 -5.88
CA VAL A 1 -18.05 3.72 -5.83
C VAL A 1 -17.46 3.15 -7.11
N ALA A 2 -16.31 2.50 -7.03
CA ALA A 2 -15.74 1.79 -8.17
C ALA A 2 -16.40 0.41 -8.24
N GLU A 3 -17.00 0.07 -9.37
CA GLU A 3 -17.51 -1.27 -9.63
C GLU A 3 -16.59 -1.93 -10.65
N SER A 4 -15.86 -2.98 -10.25
CA SER A 4 -15.31 -3.95 -11.21
C SER A 4 -16.46 -4.87 -11.61
N LYS A 5 -17.26 -4.44 -12.59
CA LYS A 5 -18.11 -5.37 -13.36
C LYS A 5 -17.36 -5.70 -14.63
N ARG A 6 -17.27 -7.00 -14.96
CA ARG A 6 -17.14 -7.43 -16.35
C ARG A 6 -18.38 -6.90 -17.05
N VAL A 7 -18.25 -5.75 -17.72
CA VAL A 7 -19.36 -5.16 -18.48
C VAL A 7 -19.48 -5.98 -19.75
N GLU A 8 -20.44 -6.91 -19.79
CA GLU A 8 -20.82 -7.61 -21.02
C GLU A 8 -21.48 -6.60 -21.97
N GLY A 9 -20.66 -6.03 -22.84
CA GLY A 9 -21.01 -5.10 -23.91
C GLY A 9 -19.74 -4.79 -24.71
N GLU A 10 -19.86 -4.49 -26.01
CA GLU A 10 -18.72 -4.33 -26.92
C GLU A 10 -17.69 -3.26 -26.46
N GLU A 11 -18.10 -2.25 -25.68
CA GLU A 11 -17.20 -1.26 -25.05
C GLU A 11 -16.54 -1.71 -23.74
N GLY A 12 -17.10 -2.73 -23.07
CA GLY A 12 -16.61 -3.23 -21.77
C GLY A 12 -15.42 -4.19 -21.86
N HIS A 13 -15.10 -4.66 -23.07
CA HIS A 13 -14.00 -5.60 -23.30
C HIS A 13 -12.61 -4.93 -23.35
N ASP A 14 -12.51 -3.62 -23.64
CA ASP A 14 -11.22 -2.90 -23.75
C ASP A 14 -10.82 -2.18 -22.45
N CYS A 15 -11.78 -1.95 -21.54
CA CYS A 15 -11.54 -1.26 -20.27
C CYS A 15 -11.01 -2.21 -19.20
N ALA A 16 -9.79 -1.98 -18.73
CA ALA A 16 -9.23 -2.65 -17.56
C ALA A 16 -9.89 -2.19 -16.26
N LEU A 17 -10.34 -0.93 -16.20
CA LEU A 17 -11.04 -0.35 -15.06
C LEU A 17 -12.00 0.76 -15.53
N ILE A 18 -13.22 0.77 -14.99
CA ILE A 18 -14.20 1.83 -15.21
C ILE A 18 -14.45 2.57 -13.90
N LEU A 19 -14.13 3.87 -13.90
CA LEU A 19 -14.35 4.77 -12.78
C LEU A 19 -15.59 5.63 -13.04
N LYS A 20 -16.59 5.51 -12.18
CA LYS A 20 -17.80 6.34 -12.21
C LYS A 20 -17.60 7.55 -11.30
N ARG A 21 -17.17 8.67 -11.88
CA ARG A 21 -16.90 9.92 -11.18
C ARG A 21 -18.17 10.76 -11.12
N THR A 22 -18.40 11.37 -9.96
CA THR A 22 -19.52 12.28 -9.74
C THR A 22 -18.95 13.56 -9.13
N TYR A 23 -19.08 14.66 -9.85
CA TYR A 23 -18.61 15.97 -9.43
C TYR A 23 -19.79 16.85 -9.06
N ILE A 24 -19.65 17.56 -7.95
CA ILE A 24 -20.56 18.63 -7.55
C ILE A 24 -19.82 19.93 -7.79
N LEU A 25 -20.22 20.69 -8.81
CA LEU A 25 -19.67 22.03 -9.02
C LEU A 25 -20.08 22.90 -7.82
N LYS A 26 -19.10 23.31 -7.00
CA LYS A 26 -19.30 24.46 -6.11
C LYS A 26 -19.39 25.68 -7.02
N GLY A 27 -20.59 26.25 -7.14
CA GLY A 27 -20.79 27.56 -7.78
C GLY A 27 -19.83 28.59 -7.18
N SER A 28 -19.41 29.57 -7.98
CA SER A 28 -18.39 30.57 -7.65
C SER A 28 -18.38 30.92 -6.17
N ALA A 29 -17.29 30.59 -5.48
CA ALA A 29 -17.12 30.96 -4.08
C ALA A 29 -17.17 32.49 -3.98
N SER A 30 -18.26 33.02 -3.42
CA SER A 30 -18.21 34.31 -2.75
C SER A 30 -17.19 34.16 -1.64
N SER A 31 -16.13 34.97 -1.69
CA SER A 31 -15.18 35.08 -0.60
C SER A 31 -15.92 35.48 0.68
N LYS A 32 -16.03 34.55 1.62
CA LYS A 32 -16.18 34.70 3.08
C LYS A 32 -16.88 33.45 3.58
N ASP A 33 -16.13 32.57 4.22
CA ASP A 33 -16.64 31.78 5.35
C ASP A 33 -15.46 31.49 6.26
N GLU A 34 -15.33 32.37 7.27
CA GLU A 34 -14.53 32.19 8.48
C GLU A 34 -15.25 31.22 9.42
N TRP A 35 -14.98 29.92 9.34
CA TRP A 35 -15.27 28.96 10.41
C TRP A 35 -14.21 27.84 10.29
N GLY A 36 -13.16 27.73 11.10
CA GLY A 36 -13.08 28.08 12.52
C GLY A 36 -13.76 26.97 13.33
N ASP A 37 -12.98 25.95 13.70
CA ASP A 37 -13.22 24.94 14.74
C ASP A 37 -14.68 24.61 15.09
N LYS A 38 -15.13 23.41 14.68
CA LYS A 38 -16.02 22.56 15.50
C LYS A 38 -16.16 21.16 14.89
N PHE A 39 -15.39 20.23 15.44
CA PHE A 39 -15.76 18.83 15.51
C PHE A 39 -16.98 18.71 16.43
N VAL A 40 -18.16 18.47 15.88
CA VAL A 40 -19.30 17.92 16.62
C VAL A 40 -20.00 16.91 15.71
N PHE A 41 -19.98 15.64 16.08
CA PHE A 41 -20.94 14.65 15.60
C PHE A 41 -22.29 15.07 16.15
N ASN A 42 -23.13 15.71 15.34
CA ASN A 42 -24.55 15.85 15.62
C ASN A 42 -25.31 15.53 14.33
N ASP A 43 -26.42 14.81 14.54
CA ASP A 43 -27.37 14.35 13.56
C ASP A 43 -27.62 15.38 12.46
N VAL A 44 -27.51 14.91 11.21
CA VAL A 44 -27.90 15.69 10.04
C VAL A 44 -29.40 15.99 10.17
N ASP A 45 -29.73 17.27 10.32
CA ASP A 45 -31.13 17.72 10.34
C ASP A 45 -31.79 17.35 8.99
N PRO A 46 -32.93 16.65 8.98
CA PRO A 46 -33.64 16.31 7.74
C PRO A 46 -33.95 17.54 6.86
N ASP A 47 -34.10 18.72 7.47
CA ASP A 47 -34.36 19.96 6.75
C ASP A 47 -33.10 20.54 6.09
N ASP A 48 -31.90 20.27 6.61
CA ASP A 48 -30.61 20.61 5.96
C ASP A 48 -30.38 19.77 4.69
N VAL A 49 -30.88 18.53 4.66
CA VAL A 49 -30.87 17.67 3.47
C VAL A 49 -31.87 18.19 2.43
N ALA A 50 -33.04 18.66 2.86
CA ALA A 50 -34.06 19.23 1.98
C ALA A 50 -33.62 20.59 1.39
N GLU A 51 -32.95 21.44 2.17
CA GLU A 51 -32.43 22.72 1.69
C GLU A 51 -31.23 22.54 0.73
N ALA A 52 -30.38 21.52 0.97
CA ALA A 52 -29.33 21.11 0.04
C ALA A 52 -29.88 20.53 -1.28
N GLN A 53 -31.08 19.92 -1.28
CA GLN A 53 -31.77 19.44 -2.47
C GLN A 53 -32.45 20.56 -3.28
N SER A 54 -32.78 21.71 -2.64
CA SER A 54 -33.44 22.84 -3.31
C SER A 54 -32.51 23.65 -4.22
N LYS A 55 -31.19 23.64 -3.94
CA LYS A 55 -30.18 24.22 -4.84
C LYS A 55 -29.73 23.13 -5.79
N GLN A 56 -30.25 23.13 -7.03
CA GLN A 56 -29.75 22.31 -8.14
C GLN A 56 -28.26 22.60 -8.39
N LYS A 57 -27.37 22.07 -7.55
CA LYS A 57 -25.94 21.96 -7.87
C LYS A 57 -25.87 20.95 -9.00
N GLN A 58 -25.48 21.40 -10.18
CA GLN A 58 -25.38 20.58 -11.36
C GLN A 58 -24.40 19.42 -11.08
N VAL A 59 -24.94 18.21 -10.92
CA VAL A 59 -24.15 17.00 -10.65
C VAL A 59 -23.66 16.46 -11.99
N HIS A 60 -22.36 16.58 -12.24
CA HIS A 60 -21.74 16.02 -13.43
C HIS A 60 -21.28 14.60 -13.16
N LYS A 61 -21.82 13.65 -13.92
CA LYS A 61 -21.37 12.25 -13.91
C LYS A 61 -20.48 12.02 -15.12
N THR A 62 -19.29 11.49 -14.91
CA THR A 62 -18.40 11.05 -15.99
C THR A 62 -17.96 9.62 -15.73
N ASN A 63 -17.89 8.83 -16.79
CA ASN A 63 -17.29 7.51 -16.74
C ASN A 63 -15.90 7.62 -17.37
N LEU A 64 -14.88 7.32 -16.58
CA LEU A 64 -13.51 7.22 -17.07
C LEU A 64 -13.18 5.74 -17.27
N CYS A 65 -12.84 5.36 -18.49
CA CYS A 65 -12.32 4.03 -18.81
C CYS A 65 -10.79 4.10 -18.88
N ILE A 66 -10.12 3.36 -18.00
CA ILE A 66 -8.69 3.05 -18.13
C ILE A 66 -8.60 1.79 -18.99
N LYS A 67 -8.05 1.92 -20.20
CA LYS A 67 -7.97 0.81 -21.14
C LYS A 67 -6.83 -0.15 -20.79
N HIS A 68 -6.93 -1.40 -21.22
CA HIS A 68 -5.81 -2.34 -21.14
C HIS A 68 -4.55 -1.77 -21.81
N SER A 69 -4.70 -1.09 -22.95
CA SER A 69 -3.59 -0.42 -23.64
C SER A 69 -2.92 0.72 -22.83
N ASP A 70 -3.65 1.37 -21.92
CA ASP A 70 -3.08 2.42 -21.05
C ASP A 70 -2.28 1.81 -19.89
N VAL A 71 -2.78 0.70 -19.33
CA VAL A 71 -2.07 -0.12 -18.34
C VAL A 71 -0.79 -0.65 -18.94
N ASP A 72 -0.84 -1.19 -20.16
CA ASP A 72 0.30 -1.72 -20.91
C ASP A 72 1.39 -0.66 -21.16
N LYS A 73 0.99 0.56 -21.55
CA LYS A 73 1.93 1.69 -21.70
C LYS A 73 2.54 2.12 -20.36
N ALA A 74 1.75 2.15 -19.29
CA ALA A 74 2.25 2.49 -17.96
C ALA A 74 3.25 1.44 -17.48
N PHE A 75 2.93 0.17 -17.72
CA PHE A 75 3.74 -0.97 -17.38
C PHE A 75 5.10 -0.97 -18.11
N GLN A 76 5.12 -0.79 -19.43
CA GLN A 76 6.37 -0.73 -20.18
C GLN A 76 7.24 0.46 -19.77
N GLU A 77 6.62 1.61 -19.51
CA GLU A 77 7.33 2.76 -18.99
C GLU A 77 7.91 2.48 -17.60
N ALA A 78 7.16 1.86 -16.69
CA ALA A 78 7.64 1.44 -15.38
C ALA A 78 8.83 0.47 -15.50
N LYS A 79 8.72 -0.54 -16.36
CA LYS A 79 9.77 -1.52 -16.66
C LYS A 79 11.09 -0.86 -17.06
N HIS A 80 11.02 0.13 -17.95
CA HIS A 80 12.18 0.92 -18.36
C HIS A 80 12.73 1.80 -17.24
N ARG A 81 11.86 2.50 -16.50
CA ARG A 81 12.27 3.42 -15.42
C ARG A 81 13.01 2.71 -14.29
N ILE A 82 12.54 1.53 -13.90
CA ILE A 82 13.16 0.77 -12.79
C ILE A 82 14.24 -0.21 -13.27
N LYS A 83 14.52 -0.27 -14.58
CA LYS A 83 15.46 -1.22 -15.20
C LYS A 83 15.13 -2.66 -14.80
N PHE A 84 13.86 -3.04 -14.96
CA PHE A 84 13.36 -4.33 -14.51
C PHE A 84 13.95 -5.50 -15.31
N GLU A 85 14.41 -6.51 -14.58
CA GLU A 85 14.84 -7.81 -15.11
C GLU A 85 13.96 -8.92 -14.54
N LYS A 86 13.48 -9.82 -15.40
CA LYS A 86 12.62 -10.92 -14.99
C LYS A 86 13.39 -11.91 -14.09
N PRO A 87 12.92 -12.19 -12.85
CA PRO A 87 13.50 -13.24 -12.03
C PRO A 87 13.32 -14.63 -12.64
N LYS A 88 14.27 -15.53 -12.40
CA LYS A 88 14.30 -16.88 -12.98
C LYS A 88 13.45 -17.90 -12.21
N ASP A 89 13.05 -17.58 -10.98
CA ASP A 89 12.40 -18.48 -10.02
C ASP A 89 10.89 -18.22 -9.88
N LEU A 90 10.28 -17.42 -10.75
CA LEU A 90 8.85 -17.08 -10.69
C LEU A 90 7.92 -18.30 -10.85
N ASP A 91 8.39 -19.36 -11.51
CA ASP A 91 7.64 -20.60 -11.70
C ASP A 91 7.68 -21.53 -10.47
N SER A 92 8.47 -21.17 -9.45
CA SER A 92 8.56 -21.90 -8.18
C SER A 92 7.47 -21.45 -7.19
N LEU A 93 6.99 -22.38 -6.37
CA LEU A 93 6.17 -22.04 -5.19
C LEU A 93 7.02 -21.48 -4.05
N ASP A 94 8.32 -21.75 -4.05
CA ASP A 94 9.29 -21.21 -3.09
C ASP A 94 10.21 -20.20 -3.79
N VAL A 95 9.61 -19.10 -4.22
CA VAL A 95 10.27 -17.96 -4.88
C VAL A 95 10.99 -17.09 -3.85
N GLY A 96 12.10 -16.46 -4.24
CA GLY A 96 12.86 -15.55 -3.38
C GLY A 96 12.10 -14.25 -3.04
N GLU A 97 12.34 -13.70 -1.85
CA GLU A 97 11.71 -12.44 -1.40
C GLU A 97 12.06 -11.27 -2.35
N ARG A 98 13.32 -11.19 -2.81
CA ARG A 98 13.77 -10.16 -3.75
C ARG A 98 13.14 -10.32 -5.13
N SER A 99 12.93 -11.56 -5.59
CA SER A 99 12.25 -11.85 -6.84
C SER A 99 10.80 -11.36 -6.81
N LEU A 100 10.06 -11.69 -5.75
CA LEU A 100 8.70 -11.17 -5.54
C LEU A 100 8.68 -9.64 -5.45
N ALA A 101 9.62 -9.07 -4.70
CA ALA A 101 9.73 -7.63 -4.52
C ALA A 101 9.96 -6.90 -5.84
N SER A 102 10.76 -7.45 -6.76
CA SER A 102 10.99 -6.84 -8.07
C SER A 102 9.68 -6.67 -8.87
N ILE A 103 8.75 -7.62 -8.74
CA ILE A 103 7.42 -7.53 -9.37
C ILE A 103 6.53 -6.57 -8.60
N GLY A 104 6.57 -6.59 -7.26
CA GLY A 104 5.84 -5.63 -6.41
C GLY A 104 6.23 -4.17 -6.70
N GLU A 105 7.52 -3.89 -6.86
CA GLU A 105 8.03 -2.56 -7.23
C GLU A 105 7.60 -2.15 -8.64
N LEU A 106 7.54 -3.11 -9.57
CA LEU A 106 7.02 -2.88 -10.91
C LEU A 106 5.53 -2.54 -10.92
N ASN A 107 4.73 -3.25 -10.12
CA ASN A 107 3.31 -2.94 -9.90
C ASN A 107 3.15 -1.55 -9.26
N LEU A 108 3.93 -1.24 -8.23
CA LEU A 108 3.88 0.07 -7.57
C LEU A 108 4.21 1.21 -8.55
N ALA A 109 5.28 1.07 -9.33
CA ALA A 109 5.67 2.06 -10.33
C ALA A 109 4.60 2.23 -11.42
N THR A 110 3.95 1.14 -11.83
CA THR A 110 2.83 1.16 -12.78
C THR A 110 1.63 1.90 -12.18
N GLY A 111 1.28 1.60 -10.93
CA GLY A 111 0.20 2.29 -10.20
C GLY A 111 0.44 3.79 -10.04
N LEU A 112 1.69 4.21 -9.76
CA LEU A 112 2.08 5.62 -9.68
C LEU A 112 1.91 6.33 -11.03
N LEU A 113 2.28 5.68 -12.14
CA LEU A 113 2.10 6.22 -13.49
C LEU A 113 0.62 6.38 -13.84
N LEU A 114 -0.20 5.37 -13.57
CA LEU A 114 -1.65 5.42 -13.82
C LEU A 114 -2.31 6.52 -12.97
N THR A 115 -1.97 6.59 -11.69
CA THR A 115 -2.44 7.64 -10.77
C THR A 115 -2.20 9.03 -11.34
N LYS A 116 -0.98 9.29 -11.81
CA LYS A 116 -0.61 10.58 -12.38
C LYS A 116 -1.28 10.87 -13.73
N ARG A 117 -1.40 9.87 -14.61
CA ARG A 117 -1.97 10.04 -15.95
C ARG A 117 -3.48 10.31 -15.92
N PHE A 118 -4.19 9.71 -14.97
CA PHE A 118 -5.65 9.77 -14.88
C PHE A 118 -6.16 10.67 -13.74
N ASP A 119 -5.25 11.32 -13.02
CA ASP A 119 -5.54 12.19 -11.87
C ASP A 119 -6.48 11.48 -10.88
N LEU A 120 -6.03 10.32 -10.39
CA LEU A 120 -6.83 9.46 -9.54
C LEU A 120 -6.91 10.04 -8.12
N SER A 121 -8.10 10.03 -7.54
CA SER A 121 -8.29 10.42 -6.15
C SER A 121 -7.74 9.35 -5.18
N PRO A 122 -7.46 9.70 -3.91
CA PRO A 122 -7.04 8.71 -2.91
C PRO A 122 -7.97 7.50 -2.80
N ASP A 123 -9.29 7.72 -2.91
CA ASP A 123 -10.29 6.66 -2.89
C ASP A 123 -10.21 5.75 -4.13
N GLU A 124 -9.94 6.31 -5.31
CA GLU A 124 -9.77 5.56 -6.55
C GLU A 124 -8.46 4.76 -6.54
N ILE A 125 -7.38 5.34 -6.02
CA ILE A 125 -6.10 4.65 -5.81
C ILE A 125 -6.30 3.45 -4.88
N LEU A 126 -6.97 3.65 -3.75
CA LEU A 126 -7.16 2.63 -2.74
C LEU A 126 -8.07 1.49 -3.19
N ASN A 127 -9.20 1.82 -3.80
CA ASN A 127 -10.28 0.86 -4.05
C ASN A 127 -10.32 0.37 -5.49
N ALA A 128 -9.77 1.11 -6.45
CA ALA A 128 -9.96 0.84 -7.86
C ALA A 128 -8.71 0.31 -8.56
N LEU A 129 -7.53 0.89 -8.32
CA LEU A 129 -6.28 0.34 -8.89
C LEU A 129 -6.07 -1.15 -8.54
N PRO A 130 -6.31 -1.61 -7.30
CA PRO A 130 -6.16 -3.02 -6.94
C PRO A 130 -7.10 -3.99 -7.64
N MET A 131 -8.08 -3.49 -8.39
CA MET A 131 -9.01 -4.32 -9.15
C MET A 131 -8.51 -4.60 -10.58
N ILE A 132 -7.45 -3.91 -11.04
CA ILE A 132 -6.88 -4.12 -12.37
C ILE A 132 -6.22 -5.50 -12.41
N ASP A 133 -6.79 -6.38 -13.23
CA ASP A 133 -6.20 -7.68 -13.53
C ASP A 133 -5.10 -7.52 -14.56
N MET A 134 -3.86 -7.59 -14.09
CA MET A 134 -2.70 -7.46 -14.95
C MET A 134 -2.54 -8.67 -15.88
N SER A 135 -3.12 -9.84 -15.55
CA SER A 135 -3.07 -11.06 -16.39
C SER A 135 -3.84 -10.96 -17.69
N ALA A 136 -4.66 -9.92 -17.87
CA ALA A 136 -5.35 -9.64 -19.11
C ALA A 136 -4.52 -8.80 -20.12
N SER A 137 -3.32 -8.36 -19.73
CA SER A 137 -2.40 -7.61 -20.61
C SER A 137 -1.89 -8.45 -21.78
N GLU A 138 -1.82 -7.84 -22.97
CA GLU A 138 -1.29 -8.47 -24.18
C GLU A 138 0.25 -8.57 -24.20
N LEU A 139 0.95 -7.94 -23.24
CA LEU A 139 2.41 -7.84 -23.18
C LEU A 139 3.09 -9.02 -22.46
N HIS A 140 2.49 -10.21 -22.45
CA HIS A 140 3.00 -11.41 -21.76
C HIS A 140 3.09 -11.26 -20.23
N TRP A 141 2.18 -10.51 -19.59
CA TRP A 141 2.15 -10.45 -18.13
C TRP A 141 1.92 -11.80 -17.46
N GLN A 142 1.29 -12.76 -18.15
CA GLN A 142 1.15 -14.12 -17.62
C GLN A 142 2.52 -14.74 -17.27
N ASP A 143 3.59 -14.35 -17.98
CA ASP A 143 4.95 -14.82 -17.73
C ASP A 143 5.63 -14.13 -16.53
N LEU A 144 5.05 -13.04 -16.01
CA LEU A 144 5.56 -12.29 -14.86
C LEU A 144 4.73 -12.51 -13.59
N CYS A 145 3.55 -13.11 -13.73
CA CYS A 145 2.68 -13.52 -12.63
C CYS A 145 3.30 -14.72 -11.88
N PRO A 146 3.88 -14.53 -10.69
CA PRO A 146 4.59 -15.60 -9.99
C PRO A 146 3.62 -16.72 -9.59
N LYS A 147 3.98 -17.97 -9.87
CA LYS A 147 3.18 -19.15 -9.53
C LYS A 147 2.79 -19.18 -8.05
N HIS A 148 3.64 -18.62 -7.19
CA HIS A 148 3.43 -18.40 -5.77
C HIS A 148 2.13 -17.65 -5.42
N VAL A 149 1.68 -16.68 -6.23
CA VAL A 149 0.44 -15.93 -6.00
C VAL A 149 -0.64 -16.17 -7.04
N SER A 150 -0.34 -16.98 -8.06
CA SER A 150 -1.26 -17.40 -9.10
C SER A 150 -2.34 -18.35 -8.55
N PRO A 151 -3.54 -18.39 -9.17
CA PRO A 151 -4.52 -19.42 -8.89
C PRO A 151 -3.92 -20.82 -9.08
N MET A 152 -4.15 -21.72 -8.13
CA MET A 152 -3.67 -23.10 -8.18
C MET A 152 -4.74 -24.09 -7.72
N VAL A 153 -4.65 -25.33 -8.19
CA VAL A 153 -5.53 -26.43 -7.76
C VAL A 153 -4.78 -27.28 -6.74
N CYS A 154 -5.39 -27.49 -5.58
CA CYS A 154 -4.81 -28.25 -4.48
C CYS A 154 -5.46 -29.60 -4.29
N MET A 155 -4.66 -30.60 -3.94
CA MET A 155 -5.13 -31.91 -3.49
C MET A 155 -4.91 -32.07 -1.98
N LYS A 156 -5.76 -32.87 -1.34
CA LYS A 156 -5.58 -33.22 0.07
C LYS A 156 -4.28 -34.01 0.25
N SER A 157 -3.44 -33.55 1.18
CA SER A 157 -2.21 -34.23 1.60
C SER A 157 -2.25 -34.48 3.10
N ARG A 158 -1.51 -35.49 3.57
CA ARG A 158 -1.35 -35.78 5.01
C ARG A 158 -0.52 -34.71 5.73
N TYR A 159 0.44 -34.10 5.03
CA TYR A 159 1.43 -33.20 5.63
C TYR A 159 1.29 -31.78 5.10
N ARG A 160 1.71 -30.82 5.95
CA ARG A 160 1.77 -29.41 5.59
C ARG A 160 2.87 -29.18 4.55
N THR A 161 2.63 -28.24 3.65
CA THR A 161 3.69 -27.74 2.76
C THR A 161 4.59 -26.79 3.55
N ILE A 162 5.88 -26.71 3.18
CA ILE A 162 6.83 -25.77 3.78
C ILE A 162 6.40 -24.31 3.55
N THR A 163 5.78 -24.03 2.42
CA THR A 163 5.33 -22.68 2.05
C THR A 163 3.97 -22.31 2.65
N GLY A 164 3.27 -23.23 3.33
CA GLY A 164 1.90 -23.03 3.83
C GLY A 164 0.81 -23.12 2.77
N HIS A 165 1.16 -23.23 1.48
CA HIS A 165 0.21 -23.40 0.39
C HIS A 165 -0.66 -24.65 0.55
N CYS A 166 -1.88 -24.58 0.01
CA CYS A 166 -2.88 -25.65 0.06
C CYS A 166 -3.37 -26.03 1.46
N ASN A 167 -3.08 -25.22 2.49
CA ASN A 167 -3.72 -25.38 3.80
C ASN A 167 -5.24 -25.20 3.70
N ASN A 168 -5.68 -24.19 2.95
CA ASN A 168 -7.08 -23.98 2.58
C ASN A 168 -7.31 -24.40 1.12
N LEU A 169 -8.18 -25.40 0.89
CA LEU A 169 -8.43 -25.96 -0.43
C LEU A 169 -9.19 -25.01 -1.38
N LYS A 170 -9.97 -24.07 -0.84
CA LYS A 170 -10.69 -23.06 -1.63
C LYS A 170 -9.82 -21.83 -1.92
N HIS A 171 -8.91 -21.52 -1.00
CA HIS A 171 -8.00 -20.37 -1.10
C HIS A 171 -6.56 -20.80 -0.80
N PRO A 172 -5.88 -21.45 -1.77
CA PRO A 172 -4.58 -22.09 -1.55
C PRO A 172 -3.47 -21.22 -0.96
N ALA A 173 -3.49 -19.91 -1.22
CA ALA A 173 -2.46 -18.97 -0.77
C ALA A 173 -2.74 -18.35 0.61
N TRP A 174 -3.90 -18.64 1.24
CA TRP A 174 -4.21 -18.08 2.56
C TRP A 174 -3.28 -18.64 3.64
N GLY A 175 -2.53 -17.74 4.29
CA GLY A 175 -1.53 -18.09 5.30
C GLY A 175 -0.23 -18.68 4.73
N ALA A 176 -0.05 -18.67 3.40
CA ALA A 176 1.21 -19.05 2.80
C ALA A 176 2.29 -18.00 3.11
N SER A 177 3.52 -18.44 3.34
CA SER A 177 4.65 -17.55 3.55
C SER A 177 4.93 -16.70 2.31
N LYS A 178 5.61 -15.55 2.45
CA LYS A 178 5.97 -14.63 1.36
C LYS A 178 4.76 -14.04 0.59
N THR A 179 3.57 -14.07 1.18
CA THR A 179 2.38 -13.35 0.71
C THR A 179 2.19 -12.02 1.46
N PRO A 180 1.47 -11.03 0.89
CA PRO A 180 1.23 -9.76 1.57
C PRO A 180 0.42 -9.93 2.86
N TYR A 181 0.73 -9.12 3.88
CA TYR A 181 -0.09 -9.03 5.09
C TYR A 181 -1.53 -8.63 4.75
N SER A 182 -2.48 -9.26 5.43
CA SER A 182 -3.88 -8.83 5.38
C SER A 182 -4.03 -7.45 6.00
N ARG A 183 -4.80 -6.58 5.33
CA ARG A 183 -5.09 -5.24 5.83
C ARG A 183 -6.50 -5.21 6.41
N TYR A 184 -6.61 -4.98 7.72
CA TYR A 184 -7.91 -4.78 8.38
C TYR A 184 -8.46 -3.37 8.18
N LEU A 185 -7.57 -2.40 7.98
CA LEU A 185 -7.91 -1.03 7.62
C LEU A 185 -7.17 -0.63 6.34
N PRO A 186 -7.71 0.31 5.56
CA PRO A 186 -6.99 0.90 4.43
C PRO A 186 -5.59 1.41 4.82
N PRO A 187 -4.57 1.23 3.96
CA PRO A 187 -3.29 1.91 4.15
C PRO A 187 -3.46 3.44 4.09
N ASP A 188 -2.68 4.16 4.90
CA ASP A 188 -2.65 5.62 4.92
C ASP A 188 -1.23 6.10 4.54
N TYR A 189 -1.07 6.44 3.26
CA TYR A 189 0.16 6.98 2.68
C TYR A 189 -0.09 8.42 2.21
N ALA A 190 0.92 9.29 2.29
CA ALA A 190 0.74 10.70 1.92
C ALA A 190 0.37 10.92 0.44
N ASP A 191 0.75 9.99 -0.44
CA ASP A 191 0.39 9.94 -1.87
C ASP A 191 -0.68 8.88 -2.19
N GLY A 192 -1.23 8.20 -1.18
CA GLY A 192 -2.14 7.08 -1.34
C GLY A 192 -1.48 5.74 -1.77
N LEU A 193 -0.17 5.71 -2.05
CA LEU A 193 0.52 4.52 -2.57
C LEU A 193 1.75 4.10 -1.79
N SER A 194 2.69 5.02 -1.55
CA SER A 194 4.03 4.65 -1.09
C SER A 194 4.73 5.66 -0.18
N LEU A 195 4.38 6.94 -0.21
CA LEU A 195 5.07 7.93 0.61
C LEU A 195 4.70 7.74 2.09
N PRO A 196 5.66 7.91 3.02
CA PRO A 196 5.37 7.90 4.44
C PRO A 196 4.19 8.80 4.77
N ARG A 197 3.36 8.34 5.71
CA ARG A 197 2.17 9.03 6.16
C ARG A 197 2.47 10.49 6.56
N ALA A 198 1.61 11.41 6.14
CA ALA A 198 1.60 12.79 6.60
C ALA A 198 0.60 12.98 7.74
N SER A 199 0.77 14.04 8.52
CA SER A 199 -0.22 14.49 9.51
C SER A 199 -1.52 14.94 8.84
N SER A 200 -2.58 15.12 9.63
CA SER A 200 -3.86 15.65 9.15
C SER A 200 -3.76 17.05 8.52
N SER A 201 -2.73 17.83 8.85
CA SER A 201 -2.45 19.12 8.24
C SER A 201 -1.57 19.04 6.98
N GLY A 202 -1.19 17.82 6.55
CA GLY A 202 -0.31 17.60 5.40
C GLY A 202 1.19 17.76 5.69
N HIS A 203 1.58 18.06 6.94
CA HIS A 203 2.99 18.18 7.33
C HIS A 203 3.59 16.82 7.71
N PRO A 204 4.93 16.64 7.61
CA PRO A 204 5.60 15.45 8.10
C PRO A 204 5.29 15.15 9.57
N LEU A 205 5.19 13.87 9.92
CA LEU A 205 5.05 13.45 11.31
C LEU A 205 6.37 13.69 12.08
N PRO A 206 6.31 13.86 13.42
CA PRO A 206 7.51 13.94 14.24
C PRO A 206 8.44 12.75 14.02
N SER A 207 9.75 12.97 14.09
CA SER A 207 10.73 11.89 13.98
C SER A 207 10.46 10.81 15.04
N ALA A 208 10.57 9.53 14.64
CA ALA A 208 10.49 8.41 15.58
C ALA A 208 11.49 8.56 16.73
N ARG A 209 12.71 9.08 16.46
CA ARG A 209 13.71 9.29 17.51
C ARG A 209 13.30 10.39 18.49
N LEU A 210 12.67 11.46 18.01
CA LEU A 210 12.14 12.51 18.88
C LEU A 210 11.12 11.91 19.86
N ILE A 211 10.18 11.10 19.35
CA ILE A 211 9.18 10.42 20.19
C ILE A 211 9.85 9.49 21.20
N THR A 212 10.84 8.68 20.79
CA THR A 212 11.59 7.84 21.73
C THR A 212 12.24 8.68 22.83
N SER A 213 12.93 9.78 22.47
CA SER A 213 13.65 10.61 23.44
C SER A 213 12.77 11.35 24.46
N LYS A 214 11.50 11.62 24.12
CA LYS A 214 10.58 12.39 24.98
C LYS A 214 9.54 11.51 25.69
N VAL A 215 9.19 10.35 25.14
CA VAL A 215 8.09 9.49 25.63
C VAL A 215 8.58 8.20 26.25
N HIS A 216 9.65 7.59 25.70
CA HIS A 216 10.14 6.29 26.19
C HIS A 216 11.25 6.55 27.21
N VAL A 217 10.87 6.53 28.50
CA VAL A 217 11.81 6.67 29.61
C VAL A 217 12.46 5.32 29.87
N ASP A 218 13.79 5.32 30.02
CA ASP A 218 14.55 4.16 30.43
C ASP A 218 14.47 4.01 31.95
N VAL A 219 13.88 2.91 32.42
CA VAL A 219 13.68 2.61 33.84
C VAL A 219 14.07 1.17 34.10
N GLU A 220 14.94 0.94 35.08
CA GLU A 220 15.33 -0.40 35.50
C GLU A 220 14.33 -0.95 36.53
N GLU A 221 13.25 -1.55 36.03
CA GLU A 221 12.19 -2.15 36.86
C GLU A 221 11.89 -3.59 36.39
N PRO A 222 12.59 -4.60 36.93
CA PRO A 222 12.37 -5.99 36.55
C PRO A 222 11.01 -6.50 37.06
N SER A 223 10.31 -7.28 36.24
CA SER A 223 9.07 -7.94 36.67
C SER A 223 9.36 -9.05 37.69
N HIS A 224 8.56 -9.09 38.76
CA HIS A 224 8.57 -10.18 39.74
C HIS A 224 7.64 -11.34 39.40
N ASP A 225 6.74 -11.15 38.43
CA ASP A 225 5.71 -12.11 38.04
C ASP A 225 6.12 -12.98 36.85
N TYR A 226 7.08 -12.52 36.04
CA TYR A 226 7.50 -13.17 34.81
C TYR A 226 8.99 -13.47 34.78
N SER A 227 9.35 -14.68 34.33
CA SER A 227 10.73 -15.00 33.99
C SER A 227 11.08 -14.47 32.60
N ILE A 228 12.38 -14.38 32.30
CA ILE A 228 12.86 -13.97 30.97
C ILE A 228 12.31 -14.85 29.83
N VAL A 229 11.99 -16.12 30.12
CA VAL A 229 11.39 -17.07 29.17
C VAL A 229 10.08 -16.54 28.59
N PHE A 230 9.34 -15.70 29.33
CA PHE A 230 8.13 -15.06 28.80
C PHE A 230 8.42 -14.20 27.57
N ALA A 231 9.45 -13.35 27.63
CA ALA A 231 9.84 -12.49 26.52
C ALA A 231 10.39 -13.32 25.35
N ASP A 232 11.25 -14.30 25.65
CA ASP A 232 11.86 -15.18 24.64
C ASP A 232 10.80 -16.03 23.92
N TRP A 233 9.82 -16.57 24.64
CA TRP A 233 8.71 -17.31 24.05
C TRP A 233 7.84 -16.42 23.16
N GLY A 234 7.62 -15.16 23.56
CA GLY A 234 6.96 -14.17 22.72
C GLY A 234 7.71 -13.94 21.40
N GLN A 235 9.04 -13.80 21.45
CA GLN A 235 9.86 -13.64 20.24
C GLN A 235 9.84 -14.90 19.36
N LEU A 236 9.92 -16.10 19.97
CA LEU A 236 9.83 -17.37 19.27
C LEU A 236 8.52 -17.48 18.48
N LEU A 237 7.38 -17.21 19.13
CA LEU A 237 6.07 -17.20 18.47
C LEU A 237 5.98 -16.15 17.38
N ASN A 238 6.50 -14.94 17.63
CA ASN A 238 6.50 -13.87 16.63
C ASN A 238 7.27 -14.29 15.36
N HIS A 239 8.40 -14.99 15.50
CA HIS A 239 9.23 -15.47 14.38
C HIS A 239 8.62 -16.64 13.62
N ASP A 240 7.76 -17.45 14.26
CA ASP A 240 7.00 -18.51 13.57
C ASP A 240 5.85 -17.91 12.73
N ILE A 241 5.17 -16.90 13.28
CA ILE A 241 3.95 -16.36 12.68
C ILE A 241 4.25 -15.26 11.65
N THR A 242 5.25 -14.41 11.89
CA THR A 242 5.47 -13.20 11.08
C THR A 242 6.94 -12.93 10.78
N ARG A 243 7.19 -12.45 9.56
CA ARG A 243 8.46 -11.83 9.16
C ARG A 243 8.20 -10.87 8.01
N VAL A 244 8.73 -9.67 8.10
CA VAL A 244 8.67 -8.68 7.03
C VAL A 244 9.99 -8.71 6.28
N ALA A 245 9.95 -8.91 4.96
CA ALA A 245 11.16 -8.81 4.15
C ALA A 245 11.59 -7.33 4.07
N VAL A 246 12.81 -7.04 4.53
CA VAL A 246 13.37 -5.68 4.54
C VAL A 246 14.29 -5.53 3.34
N GLY A 247 14.22 -4.37 2.70
CA GLY A 247 15.15 -4.00 1.65
C GLY A 247 16.57 -3.80 2.18
N GLU A 248 17.52 -3.68 1.26
CA GLU A 248 18.90 -3.36 1.60
C GLU A 248 19.27 -2.10 0.83
N ALA A 249 19.27 -0.97 1.52
CA ALA A 249 19.63 0.30 0.92
C ALA A 249 21.08 0.68 1.28
N PRO A 250 21.81 1.38 0.40
CA PRO A 250 23.04 2.07 0.77
C PRO A 250 22.80 3.01 1.96
N ASP A 251 23.86 3.34 2.71
CA ASP A 251 23.72 4.37 3.74
C ASP A 251 23.32 5.70 3.09
N CYS A 252 22.13 6.16 3.43
CA CYS A 252 21.50 7.36 2.93
C CYS A 252 21.41 8.43 3.99
N CYS A 253 22.19 8.37 5.06
CA CYS A 253 22.43 9.54 5.89
C CYS A 253 23.37 10.53 5.17
N PRO A 254 23.02 11.82 4.92
CA PRO A 254 21.78 12.55 5.26
C PRO A 254 20.76 12.67 4.10
N GLN A 255 20.92 11.92 3.01
CA GLN A 255 20.01 11.91 1.87
C GLN A 255 18.57 11.56 2.27
N LEU A 256 17.62 12.41 1.87
CA LEU A 256 16.19 12.23 2.13
C LEU A 256 15.60 11.03 1.37
N LEU A 257 14.39 10.65 1.79
CA LEU A 257 13.54 9.56 1.27
C LEU A 257 13.73 9.29 -0.24
N LYS A 258 14.35 8.14 -0.58
CA LYS A 258 14.57 7.72 -1.96
C LYS A 258 14.60 6.19 -2.09
N GLY A 259 13.71 5.63 -2.91
CA GLY A 259 13.60 4.18 -3.07
C GLY A 259 13.32 3.52 -1.72
N LEU A 260 14.20 2.61 -1.30
CA LEU A 260 14.14 1.89 -0.02
C LEU A 260 14.66 2.71 1.17
N CYS A 261 15.31 3.85 0.95
CA CYS A 261 15.84 4.68 2.03
C CYS A 261 14.74 5.48 2.74
N MET A 262 14.70 5.37 4.07
CA MET A 262 13.83 6.17 4.94
C MET A 262 14.56 6.49 6.26
N PRO A 263 15.64 7.29 6.24
CA PRO A 263 16.43 7.57 7.43
C PRO A 263 15.59 8.25 8.52
N ILE A 264 15.90 7.97 9.79
CA ILE A 264 15.24 8.56 10.94
C ILE A 264 16.03 9.79 11.39
N PRO A 265 15.51 11.02 11.26
CA PRO A 265 16.22 12.22 11.69
C PRO A 265 16.44 12.23 13.21
N VAL A 266 17.63 12.58 13.67
CA VAL A 266 17.94 12.75 15.09
C VAL A 266 17.76 14.23 15.45
N PRO A 267 16.99 14.56 16.50
CA PRO A 267 16.88 15.94 17.00
C PRO A 267 18.22 16.51 17.45
N GLU A 268 18.42 17.82 17.31
CA GLU A 268 19.65 18.47 17.78
C GLU A 268 19.83 18.39 19.30
N ASP A 269 18.73 18.39 20.05
CA ASP A 269 18.69 18.25 21.51
C ASP A 269 18.59 16.78 21.98
N ASP A 270 18.90 15.81 21.12
CA ASP A 270 18.86 14.39 21.49
C ASP A 270 19.82 14.10 22.65
N PRO A 271 19.38 13.47 23.76
CA PRO A 271 20.20 13.33 24.95
C PRO A 271 21.43 12.42 24.75
N LEU A 272 21.41 11.52 23.76
CA LEU A 272 22.49 10.57 23.51
C LEU A 272 23.26 10.92 22.24
N TYR A 273 22.56 11.01 21.11
CA TYR A 273 23.17 11.07 19.78
C TYR A 273 23.77 12.44 19.45
N SER A 274 23.27 13.52 20.08
CA SER A 274 23.85 14.87 19.91
C SER A 274 25.30 14.93 20.39
N GLN A 275 25.66 14.14 21.41
CA GLN A 275 27.02 14.06 21.97
C GLN A 275 28.03 13.46 20.98
N PHE A 276 27.56 12.76 19.94
CA PHE A 276 28.38 12.07 18.94
C PHE A 276 28.18 12.64 17.52
N ASP A 277 27.54 13.81 17.40
CA ASP A 277 27.21 14.47 16.12
C ASP A 277 26.42 13.59 15.13
N VAL A 278 25.63 12.65 15.64
CA VAL A 278 24.78 11.78 14.81
C VAL A 278 23.50 12.52 14.44
N LYS A 279 23.30 12.79 13.15
CA LYS A 279 22.13 13.55 12.62
C LYS A 279 20.98 12.68 12.12
N CYS A 280 21.23 11.41 11.83
CA CYS A 280 20.20 10.46 11.43
C CYS A 280 20.61 9.02 11.73
N LEU A 281 19.61 8.15 11.82
CA LEU A 281 19.77 6.71 11.95
C LEU A 281 19.35 6.04 10.65
N LYS A 282 20.13 5.07 10.19
CA LYS A 282 19.79 4.26 9.02
C LYS A 282 18.50 3.49 9.27
N PHE A 283 17.57 3.56 8.33
CA PHE A 283 16.36 2.75 8.32
C PHE A 283 15.94 2.48 6.88
N ASP A 284 15.76 1.18 6.58
CA ASP A 284 15.43 0.68 5.25
C ASP A 284 13.97 0.23 5.23
N ARG A 285 13.28 0.57 4.14
CA ARG A 285 11.88 0.20 3.95
C ARG A 285 11.74 -1.31 3.72
N SER A 286 10.58 -1.83 4.12
CA SER A 286 10.14 -3.16 3.74
C SER A 286 9.98 -3.28 2.23
N LEU A 287 10.24 -4.47 1.69
CA LEU A 287 10.07 -4.78 0.28
C LEU A 287 8.59 -4.72 -0.13
N ALA A 288 8.32 -4.25 -1.36
CA ALA A 288 6.99 -4.30 -1.94
C ALA A 288 6.51 -5.74 -2.11
N ALA A 289 5.23 -5.99 -1.83
CA ALA A 289 4.60 -7.29 -2.01
C ALA A 289 3.73 -7.30 -3.27
N ILE A 290 3.51 -8.48 -3.84
CA ILE A 290 2.59 -8.68 -4.96
C ILE A 290 1.22 -9.16 -4.45
N ARG A 291 0.12 -8.66 -5.04
CA ARG A 291 -1.22 -9.11 -4.66
C ARG A 291 -1.51 -10.53 -5.18
N PRO A 292 -2.32 -11.31 -4.45
CA PRO A 292 -2.87 -12.56 -4.97
C PRO A 292 -3.59 -12.36 -6.31
N LYS A 293 -3.56 -13.39 -7.16
CA LYS A 293 -4.17 -13.37 -8.51
C LYS A 293 -3.56 -12.34 -9.46
N CYS A 294 -2.37 -11.82 -9.15
CA CYS A 294 -1.65 -10.89 -10.01
C CYS A 294 -2.44 -9.62 -10.35
N LEU A 295 -3.18 -9.14 -9.37
CA LEU A 295 -3.79 -7.82 -9.39
C LEU A 295 -2.74 -6.74 -9.15
N LEU A 296 -2.99 -5.52 -9.64
CA LEU A 296 -2.08 -4.39 -9.50
C LEU A 296 -1.85 -3.98 -8.02
#